data_AF-A0A9W7T3E1-F1
#
_entry.id   AF-A0A9W7T3E1-F1
#
_cell.length_a   1.000
_cell.length_b   1.000
_cell.length_c   1.000
_cell.angle_alpha   90.00
_cell.angle_beta   90.00
_cell.angle_gamma   90.00
#
_symmetry.space_group_name_H-M   'P 1'
#
loop_
_entity.id
_entity.type
_entity.pdbx_description
1 polymer ?
#
loop_
_entity_poly.entity_id
_entity_poly.type
_entity_poly.pdbx_seq_one_letter_code
_entity_poly.pdbx_strand_id
1 'polypeptide(L)'
;MEDREAEREQEAIEREERRWRDMEEREERRQRERQEREDRQLREAREREERWHREATEREERREMEAKEREERFLRLIEVVMLTEVRHTEVLLCLTGVRKTYYSHPLSILCVWGRAGLPKSTETFRSCCFICVFGLMINIYTADAVHRKTTAEGVTGDSVLLPCVTNKNEHNVQDIDVMWKYNDKQNVYEIIKGKSSVKDQEQKYKNRIDTFPEEFEKGNFSLKLNSLTHSDAGEYHCFIKHSHETVTIKLHIIGCLSTYLTPWSIKYELLMALMFCGVFI
;
A
#
# COMPACT_ATOMS: atom_id res chain seq x y z
N MET A 1 50.30 1.46 -81.76
CA MET A 1 49.39 2.45 -81.13
C MET A 1 48.35 1.68 -80.34
N GLU A 2 47.73 0.68 -80.98
CA GLU A 2 46.80 -0.30 -80.38
C GLU A 2 47.37 -1.03 -79.15
N ASP A 3 48.63 -1.49 -79.16
CA ASP A 3 49.24 -2.14 -77.97
C ASP A 3 49.28 -1.23 -76.73
N ARG A 4 49.48 0.08 -76.92
CA ARG A 4 49.48 1.07 -75.83
C ARG A 4 48.08 1.46 -75.37
N GLU A 5 47.06 1.17 -76.17
CA GLU A 5 45.66 1.38 -75.82
C GLU A 5 45.16 0.19 -75.01
N ALA A 6 45.45 -1.03 -75.47
CA ALA A 6 45.22 -2.26 -74.72
C ALA A 6 45.91 -2.26 -73.34
N GLU A 7 47.16 -1.80 -73.24
CA GLU A 7 47.86 -1.66 -71.95
C GLU A 7 47.16 -0.68 -71.00
N ARG A 8 46.64 0.44 -71.53
CA ARG A 8 45.91 1.44 -70.72
C ARG A 8 44.55 0.94 -70.26
N GLU A 9 43.86 0.16 -71.09
CA GLU A 9 42.61 -0.51 -70.71
C GLU A 9 42.86 -1.57 -69.64
N GLN A 10 43.91 -2.37 -69.79
CA GLN A 10 44.32 -3.36 -68.80
C GLN A 10 44.61 -2.70 -67.44
N GLU A 11 45.38 -1.60 -67.44
CA GLU A 11 45.64 -0.83 -66.21
C GLU A 11 44.36 -0.24 -65.60
N ALA A 12 43.42 0.20 -66.43
CA ALA A 12 42.14 0.74 -65.96
C ALA A 12 41.31 -0.35 -65.27
N ILE A 13 41.23 -1.55 -65.87
CA ILE A 13 40.55 -2.71 -65.30
C ILE A 13 41.19 -3.10 -63.96
N GLU A 14 42.52 -3.23 -63.89
CA GLU A 14 43.20 -3.55 -62.64
C GLU A 14 42.99 -2.48 -61.55
N ARG A 15 42.88 -1.20 -61.93
CA ARG A 15 42.56 -0.11 -60.99
C ARG A 15 41.14 -0.24 -60.46
N GLU A 16 40.18 -0.62 -61.30
CA GLU A 16 38.80 -0.86 -60.88
C GLU A 16 38.68 -2.11 -59.99
N GLU A 17 39.37 -3.20 -60.33
CA GLU A 17 39.41 -4.41 -59.49
C GLU A 17 40.05 -4.14 -58.12
N ARG A 18 41.11 -3.31 -58.06
CA ARG A 18 41.68 -2.85 -56.79
C ARG A 18 40.66 -2.05 -55.99
N ARG A 19 39.97 -1.10 -56.62
CA ARG A 19 38.91 -0.31 -55.97
C ARG A 19 37.75 -1.17 -55.45
N TRP A 20 37.38 -2.21 -56.20
CA TRP A 20 36.30 -3.10 -55.82
C TRP A 20 36.68 -3.97 -54.61
N ARG A 21 37.90 -4.56 -54.62
CA ARG A 21 38.46 -5.26 -53.45
C ARG A 21 38.53 -4.37 -52.22
N ASP A 22 39.02 -3.13 -52.37
CA ASP A 22 39.07 -2.15 -51.27
C ASP A 22 37.67 -1.82 -50.73
N MET A 23 36.64 -1.76 -51.58
CA MET A 23 35.26 -1.52 -51.14
C MET A 23 34.70 -2.72 -50.37
N GLU A 24 34.91 -3.94 -50.87
CA GLU A 24 34.45 -5.17 -50.23
C GLU A 24 35.10 -5.35 -48.85
N GLU A 25 36.41 -5.15 -48.73
CA GLU A 25 37.11 -5.17 -47.44
C GLU A 25 36.57 -4.11 -46.45
N ARG A 26 36.21 -2.92 -46.94
CA ARG A 26 35.57 -1.87 -46.12
C ARG A 26 34.17 -2.25 -45.69
N GLU A 27 33.42 -2.96 -46.53
CA GLU A 27 32.08 -3.44 -46.19
C GLU A 27 32.14 -4.56 -45.17
N GLU A 28 33.03 -5.54 -45.35
CA GLU A 28 33.29 -6.58 -44.35
C GLU A 28 33.73 -5.97 -43.02
N ARG A 29 34.64 -4.98 -43.03
CA ARG A 29 35.06 -4.31 -41.80
C ARG A 29 33.88 -3.64 -41.10
N ARG A 30 33.00 -2.97 -41.85
CA ARG A 30 31.77 -2.36 -41.30
C ARG A 30 30.81 -3.39 -40.73
N GLN A 31 30.68 -4.55 -41.37
CA GLN A 31 29.86 -5.65 -40.86
C GLN A 31 30.44 -6.25 -39.59
N ARG A 32 31.75 -6.49 -39.53
CA ARG A 32 32.44 -6.97 -38.32
C ARG A 32 32.28 -5.97 -37.17
N GLU A 33 32.49 -4.69 -37.40
CA GLU A 33 32.27 -3.64 -36.38
C GLU A 33 30.82 -3.57 -35.91
N ARG A 34 29.83 -3.76 -36.80
CA ARG A 34 28.42 -3.81 -36.41
C ARG A 34 28.15 -5.04 -35.54
N GLN A 35 28.64 -6.21 -35.93
CA GLN A 35 28.50 -7.43 -35.16
C GLN A 35 29.14 -7.31 -33.78
N GLU A 36 30.35 -6.75 -33.69
CA GLU A 36 31.03 -6.53 -32.42
C GLU A 36 30.26 -5.58 -31.48
N ARG A 37 29.56 -4.58 -32.04
CA ARG A 37 28.70 -3.68 -31.26
C ARG A 37 27.46 -4.40 -30.74
N GLU A 38 26.80 -5.20 -31.57
CA GLU A 38 25.65 -6.01 -31.18
C GLU A 38 26.03 -7.03 -30.11
N ASP A 39 27.15 -7.73 -30.28
CA ASP A 39 27.67 -8.69 -29.31
C ASP A 39 28.03 -8.01 -27.98
N ARG A 40 28.60 -6.79 -28.03
CA ARG A 40 28.87 -5.99 -26.83
C ARG A 40 27.59 -5.61 -26.10
N GLN A 41 26.58 -5.13 -26.83
CA GLN A 41 25.28 -4.80 -26.26
C GLN A 41 24.60 -6.02 -25.63
N LEU A 42 24.69 -7.19 -26.29
CA LEU A 42 24.13 -8.43 -25.78
C LEU A 42 24.86 -8.92 -24.52
N ARG A 43 26.19 -8.76 -24.44
CA ARG A 43 26.96 -9.04 -23.21
C ARG A 43 26.53 -8.12 -22.07
N GLU A 44 26.47 -6.81 -22.32
CA GLU A 44 26.03 -5.82 -21.32
C GLU A 44 24.56 -6.02 -20.89
N ALA A 45 23.70 -6.50 -21.78
CA ALA A 45 22.31 -6.83 -21.44
C ALA A 45 22.24 -8.06 -20.52
N ARG A 46 22.98 -9.13 -20.84
CA ARG A 46 23.07 -10.32 -19.98
C ARG A 46 23.64 -10.00 -18.61
N GLU A 47 24.72 -9.21 -18.55
CA GLU A 47 25.30 -8.79 -17.25
C GLU A 47 24.32 -7.96 -16.42
N ARG A 48 23.51 -7.11 -17.06
CA ARG A 48 22.45 -6.34 -16.38
C ARG A 48 21.33 -7.24 -15.86
N GLU A 49 20.91 -8.22 -16.65
CA GLU A 49 19.89 -9.20 -16.26
C GLU A 49 20.37 -10.07 -15.09
N GLU A 50 21.59 -10.59 -15.16
CA GLU A 50 22.20 -11.34 -14.07
C GLU A 50 22.36 -10.49 -12.81
N ARG A 51 22.80 -9.22 -12.94
CA ARG A 51 22.89 -8.30 -11.81
C ARG A 51 21.52 -8.06 -11.20
N TRP A 52 20.50 -7.83 -12.02
CA TRP A 52 19.14 -7.64 -11.55
C TRP A 52 18.63 -8.86 -10.78
N HIS A 53 18.88 -10.07 -11.29
CA HIS A 53 18.55 -11.31 -10.58
C HIS A 53 19.28 -11.43 -9.25
N ARG A 54 20.59 -11.15 -9.20
CA ARG A 54 21.37 -11.14 -7.95
C ARG A 54 20.82 -10.13 -6.94
N GLU A 55 20.57 -8.89 -7.36
CA GLU A 55 19.99 -7.85 -6.50
C GLU A 55 18.57 -8.22 -6.02
N ALA A 56 17.77 -8.90 -6.85
CA ALA A 56 16.45 -9.38 -6.46
C ALA A 56 16.56 -10.47 -5.39
N THR A 57 17.44 -11.46 -5.58
CA THR A 57 17.72 -12.50 -4.58
C THR A 57 18.25 -11.91 -3.28
N GLU A 58 19.22 -10.99 -3.32
CA GLU A 58 19.74 -10.31 -2.12
C GLU A 58 18.65 -9.51 -1.37
N ARG A 59 17.71 -8.89 -2.08
CA ARG A 59 16.56 -8.20 -1.46
C ARG A 59 15.62 -9.18 -0.78
N GLU A 60 15.39 -10.35 -1.39
CA GLU A 60 14.56 -11.40 -0.81
C GLU A 60 15.24 -12.02 0.42
N GLU A 61 16.50 -12.40 0.33
CA GLU A 61 17.31 -12.87 1.46
C GLU A 61 17.39 -11.85 2.58
N ARG A 62 17.50 -10.55 2.28
CA ARG A 62 17.47 -9.48 3.30
C ARG A 62 16.12 -9.43 4.01
N ARG A 63 15.00 -9.56 3.29
CA ARG A 63 13.66 -9.62 3.89
C ARG A 63 13.52 -10.84 4.79
N GLU A 64 14.04 -11.99 4.35
CA GLU A 64 14.05 -13.22 5.15
C GLU A 64 14.93 -13.08 6.39
N MET A 65 16.14 -12.49 6.27
CA MET A 65 17.01 -12.22 7.40
C MET A 65 16.37 -11.22 8.38
N GLU A 66 15.74 -10.16 7.91
CA GLU A 66 15.02 -9.21 8.76
C GLU A 66 13.83 -9.87 9.45
N ALA A 67 13.10 -10.76 8.77
CA ALA A 67 12.02 -11.55 9.36
C ALA A 67 12.55 -12.51 10.43
N LYS A 68 13.65 -13.21 10.14
CA LYS A 68 14.31 -14.11 11.09
C LYS A 68 14.91 -13.37 12.29
N GLU A 69 15.49 -12.18 12.08
CA GLU A 69 15.99 -11.34 13.17
C GLU A 69 14.84 -10.81 14.05
N ARG A 70 13.68 -10.49 13.45
CA ARG A 70 12.46 -10.20 14.22
C ARG A 70 11.99 -11.41 15.02
N GLU A 71 12.01 -12.60 14.43
CA GLU A 71 11.67 -13.86 15.10
C GLU A 71 12.65 -14.18 16.24
N GLU A 72 13.96 -14.04 16.03
CA GLU A 72 14.97 -14.25 17.07
C GLU A 72 14.89 -13.18 18.16
N ARG A 73 14.63 -11.91 17.83
CA ARG A 73 14.36 -10.86 18.83
C ARG A 73 13.11 -11.19 19.64
N PHE A 74 12.07 -11.72 19.00
CA PHE A 74 10.86 -12.18 19.66
C PHE A 74 11.14 -13.35 20.61
N LEU A 75 11.90 -14.35 20.18
CA LEU A 75 12.31 -15.48 21.01
C LEU A 75 13.18 -15.03 22.19
N ARG A 76 14.10 -14.07 21.99
CA ARG A 76 14.89 -13.47 23.08
C ARG A 76 14.04 -12.67 24.06
N LEU A 77 13.04 -11.92 23.58
CA LEU A 77 12.09 -11.21 24.43
C LEU A 77 11.24 -12.18 25.25
N ILE A 78 10.76 -13.26 24.65
CA ILE A 78 10.09 -14.35 25.35
C ILE A 78 11.03 -14.96 26.40
N GLU A 79 12.28 -15.27 26.05
CA GLU A 79 13.26 -15.81 26.97
C GLU A 79 13.52 -14.87 28.16
N VAL A 80 13.70 -13.57 27.91
CA VAL A 80 13.88 -12.55 28.96
C VAL A 80 12.65 -12.46 29.86
N VAL A 81 11.44 -12.41 29.29
CA VAL A 81 10.16 -12.35 30.04
C VAL A 81 9.96 -13.62 30.88
N MET A 82 10.16 -14.79 30.28
CA MET A 82 10.06 -16.08 30.95
C MET A 82 11.10 -16.22 32.06
N LEU A 83 12.35 -15.76 31.86
CA LEU A 83 13.40 -15.78 32.88
C LEU A 83 13.19 -14.73 33.99
N THR A 84 12.50 -13.62 33.73
CA THR A 84 12.10 -12.66 34.79
C THR A 84 10.92 -13.16 35.61
N GLU A 85 9.94 -13.83 34.98
CA GLU A 85 8.80 -14.49 35.64
C GLU A 85 9.26 -15.70 36.46
N VAL A 86 10.18 -16.53 35.94
CA VAL A 86 10.79 -17.65 36.68
C VAL A 86 11.61 -17.15 37.86
N ARG A 87 12.42 -16.09 37.71
CA ARG A 87 13.13 -15.48 38.84
C ARG A 87 12.19 -14.92 39.90
N HIS A 88 11.07 -14.28 39.52
CA HIS A 88 10.06 -13.83 40.48
C HIS A 88 9.34 -14.99 41.17
N THR A 89 9.10 -16.11 40.47
CA THR A 89 8.43 -17.28 41.05
C THR A 89 9.34 -18.19 41.87
N GLU A 90 10.64 -18.29 41.57
CA GLU A 90 11.61 -18.94 42.45
C GLU A 90 11.85 -18.11 43.73
N VAL A 91 11.90 -16.78 43.63
CA VAL A 91 11.95 -15.89 44.80
C VAL A 91 10.67 -16.03 45.67
N LEU A 92 9.50 -16.30 45.05
CA LEU A 92 8.25 -16.55 45.79
C LEU A 92 8.18 -17.98 46.37
N LEU A 93 8.66 -19.00 45.65
CA LEU A 93 8.66 -20.40 46.09
C LEU A 93 9.68 -20.68 47.21
N CYS A 94 10.77 -19.92 47.29
CA CYS A 94 11.67 -19.93 48.46
C CYS A 94 11.00 -19.38 49.74
N LEU A 95 9.94 -18.58 49.63
CA LEU A 95 9.24 -17.98 50.77
C LEU A 95 7.99 -18.77 51.20
N THR A 96 7.44 -19.68 50.38
CA THR A 96 6.13 -20.30 50.64
C THR A 96 6.07 -21.82 50.56
N GLY A 97 7.21 -22.52 50.59
CA GLY A 97 7.36 -23.99 50.46
C GLY A 97 6.10 -24.86 50.57
N VAL A 98 5.43 -25.19 49.46
CA VAL A 98 4.37 -26.22 49.40
C VAL A 98 4.33 -26.91 48.02
N ARG A 99 4.12 -28.24 48.04
CA ARG A 99 4.10 -29.22 46.92
C ARG A 99 2.78 -29.23 46.10
N LYS A 100 2.90 -29.69 44.84
CA LYS A 100 1.90 -29.94 43.77
C LYS A 100 0.67 -30.79 44.17
N THR A 101 -0.48 -30.62 43.48
CA THR A 101 -1.18 -31.69 42.70
C THR A 101 -2.47 -31.27 41.94
N TYR A 102 -2.47 -31.51 40.61
CA TYR A 102 -3.50 -32.11 39.71
C TYR A 102 -4.87 -31.46 39.29
N TYR A 103 -4.94 -31.08 37.99
CA TYR A 103 -5.81 -31.52 36.86
C TYR A 103 -7.36 -31.37 36.75
N SER A 104 -7.76 -30.95 35.53
CA SER A 104 -8.99 -31.25 34.71
C SER A 104 -10.16 -30.24 34.75
N HIS A 105 -10.30 -29.33 33.75
CA HIS A 105 -11.02 -29.44 32.44
C HIS A 105 -12.52 -28.96 32.48
N PRO A 106 -13.15 -28.53 31.35
CA PRO A 106 -13.58 -27.12 31.20
C PRO A 106 -15.06 -26.88 30.82
N LEU A 107 -15.46 -25.59 30.81
CA LEU A 107 -16.64 -24.93 30.17
C LEU A 107 -18.00 -24.89 30.91
N SER A 108 -18.31 -23.74 31.52
CA SER A 108 -19.58 -22.97 31.36
C SER A 108 -19.50 -21.64 32.16
N ILE A 109 -19.51 -20.49 31.48
CA ILE A 109 -20.63 -19.54 31.33
C ILE A 109 -20.86 -18.60 32.54
N LEU A 110 -20.56 -17.32 32.28
CA LEU A 110 -21.16 -16.05 32.70
C LEU A 110 -21.48 -15.77 34.19
N CYS A 111 -21.04 -14.58 34.57
CA CYS A 111 -21.17 -13.88 35.83
C CYS A 111 -22.62 -13.74 36.36
N VAL A 112 -22.79 -13.93 37.67
CA VAL A 112 -23.74 -13.19 38.51
C VAL A 112 -23.00 -12.80 39.80
N TRP A 113 -22.97 -11.50 40.10
CA TRP A 113 -22.39 -10.96 41.33
C TRP A 113 -23.18 -11.40 42.57
N GLY A 114 -22.49 -11.95 43.57
CA GLY A 114 -23.02 -12.24 44.89
C GLY A 114 -21.90 -12.29 45.93
N ARG A 115 -21.93 -11.34 46.87
CA ARG A 115 -21.03 -11.16 48.03
C ARG A 115 -20.43 -12.47 48.57
N ALA A 116 -19.10 -12.60 48.53
CA ALA A 116 -18.22 -13.13 49.59
C ALA A 116 -16.84 -13.49 49.02
N GLY A 117 -15.78 -13.11 49.75
CA GLY A 117 -14.48 -13.75 49.62
C GLY A 117 -13.47 -13.05 48.71
N LEU A 118 -12.35 -12.65 49.32
CA LEU A 118 -11.09 -12.33 48.67
C LEU A 118 -10.71 -13.40 47.61
N PRO A 119 -10.14 -13.03 46.45
CA PRO A 119 -9.71 -14.01 45.46
C PRO A 119 -8.51 -14.80 46.00
N LYS A 120 -8.76 -16.08 46.32
CA LYS A 120 -7.74 -17.06 46.69
C LYS A 120 -7.30 -17.81 45.42
N SER A 121 -6.27 -17.33 44.73
CA SER A 121 -5.23 -18.17 44.09
C SER A 121 -4.24 -17.31 43.31
N THR A 122 -2.96 -17.60 43.43
CA THR A 122 -1.87 -17.06 42.60
C THR A 122 -2.00 -17.44 41.11
N GLU A 123 -2.87 -18.38 40.75
CA GLU A 123 -3.12 -18.81 39.37
C GLU A 123 -4.02 -17.84 38.58
N THR A 124 -4.93 -17.11 39.23
CA THR A 124 -5.77 -16.10 38.56
C THR A 124 -4.96 -14.87 38.12
N PHE A 125 -3.91 -14.52 38.86
CA PHE A 125 -2.97 -13.45 38.51
C PHE A 125 -2.04 -13.84 37.35
N ARG A 126 -1.51 -15.09 37.35
CA ARG A 126 -0.67 -15.61 36.25
C ARG A 126 -1.43 -15.69 34.94
N SER A 127 -2.67 -16.19 34.98
CA SER A 127 -3.52 -16.27 33.78
C SER A 127 -3.83 -14.88 33.20
N CYS A 128 -4.13 -13.88 34.05
CA CYS A 128 -4.31 -12.50 33.59
C CYS A 128 -3.04 -11.90 32.98
N CYS A 129 -1.85 -12.11 33.57
CA CYS A 129 -0.59 -11.64 32.99
C CYS A 129 -0.28 -12.29 31.63
N PHE A 130 -0.47 -13.61 31.50
CA PHE A 130 -0.27 -14.29 30.21
C PHE A 130 -1.28 -13.79 29.16
N ILE A 131 -2.56 -13.62 29.49
CA ILE A 131 -3.56 -13.11 28.55
C ILE A 131 -3.27 -11.65 28.16
N CYS A 132 -2.81 -10.81 29.08
CA CYS A 132 -2.43 -9.43 28.81
C CYS A 132 -1.17 -9.34 27.93
N VAL A 133 -0.15 -10.18 28.19
CA VAL A 133 1.08 -10.22 27.38
C VAL A 133 0.79 -10.82 26.00
N PHE A 134 0.06 -11.93 25.89
CA PHE A 134 -0.36 -12.49 24.59
C PHE A 134 -1.26 -11.52 23.82
N GLY A 135 -2.17 -10.80 24.48
CA GLY A 135 -2.98 -9.75 23.85
C GLY A 135 -2.14 -8.57 23.32
N LEU A 136 -1.13 -8.14 24.07
CA LEU A 136 -0.18 -7.10 23.62
C LEU A 136 0.73 -7.61 22.49
N MET A 137 1.16 -8.87 22.52
CA MET A 137 1.99 -9.49 21.47
C MET A 137 1.19 -9.77 20.19
N ILE A 138 -0.10 -10.10 20.28
CA ILE A 138 -1.00 -10.20 19.11
C ILE A 138 -1.12 -8.84 18.42
N ASN A 139 -1.31 -7.75 19.16
CA ASN A 139 -1.37 -6.40 18.59
C ASN A 139 -0.04 -5.95 17.94
N ILE A 140 1.11 -6.43 18.45
CA ILE A 140 2.43 -6.17 17.85
C ILE A 140 2.64 -7.02 16.57
N TYR A 141 2.12 -8.25 16.54
CA TYR A 141 2.23 -9.16 15.39
C TYR A 141 1.24 -8.82 14.26
N THR A 142 0.09 -8.23 14.59
CA THR A 142 -0.92 -7.73 13.65
C THR A 142 -0.87 -6.22 13.52
N ALA A 143 0.32 -5.64 13.38
CA ALA A 143 0.44 -4.27 12.86
C ALA A 143 -0.01 -4.27 11.38
N ASP A 144 -1.31 -4.47 11.18
CA ASP A 144 -1.99 -4.37 9.92
C ASP A 144 -1.89 -2.92 9.43
N ALA A 145 -1.90 -2.76 8.11
CA ALA A 145 -2.05 -1.46 7.47
C ALA A 145 -3.21 -0.71 8.15
N VAL A 146 -2.96 0.51 8.65
CA VAL A 146 -4.00 1.30 9.31
C VAL A 146 -5.09 1.56 8.27
N HIS A 147 -6.23 0.89 8.45
CA HIS A 147 -7.35 0.95 7.52
C HIS A 147 -8.41 1.90 8.06
N ARG A 148 -8.54 3.08 7.44
CA ARG A 148 -9.51 4.10 7.83
C ARG A 148 -10.67 4.14 6.85
N LYS A 149 -11.90 4.02 7.36
CA LYS A 149 -13.12 4.13 6.54
C LYS A 149 -13.78 5.49 6.74
N THR A 150 -14.23 6.11 5.65
CA THR A 150 -14.94 7.39 5.66
C THR A 150 -15.99 7.41 4.55
N THR A 151 -16.92 8.36 4.64
CA THR A 151 -18.03 8.51 3.71
C THR A 151 -18.03 9.93 3.17
N ALA A 152 -18.22 10.07 1.86
CA ALA A 152 -18.38 11.36 1.19
C ALA A 152 -19.72 11.38 0.46
N GLU A 153 -20.38 12.53 0.47
CA GLU A 153 -21.61 12.77 -0.27
C GLU A 153 -21.34 13.84 -1.33
N GLY A 154 -21.78 13.56 -2.56
CA GLY A 154 -21.65 14.47 -3.68
C GLY A 154 -22.98 14.60 -4.42
N VAL A 155 -23.24 15.77 -5.00
CA VAL A 155 -24.43 16.02 -5.81
C VAL A 155 -24.08 15.85 -7.29
N THR A 156 -24.98 15.23 -8.06
CA THR A 156 -24.79 15.09 -9.52
C THR A 156 -24.51 16.44 -10.18
N GLY A 157 -23.45 16.53 -10.98
CA GLY A 157 -23.00 17.74 -11.68
C GLY A 157 -22.02 18.61 -10.88
N ASP A 158 -21.96 18.46 -9.56
CA ASP A 158 -21.05 19.22 -8.70
C ASP A 158 -19.68 18.52 -8.55
N SER A 159 -18.85 19.01 -7.64
CA SER A 159 -17.57 18.46 -7.23
C SER A 159 -17.60 17.97 -5.78
N VAL A 160 -16.82 16.94 -5.47
CA VAL A 160 -16.66 16.42 -4.10
C VAL A 160 -15.20 16.27 -3.76
N LEU A 161 -14.86 16.52 -2.50
CA LEU A 161 -13.54 16.24 -1.95
C LEU A 161 -13.52 14.83 -1.36
N LEU A 162 -12.62 13.98 -1.86
CA LEU A 162 -12.33 12.66 -1.32
C LEU A 162 -11.14 12.77 -0.37
N PRO A 163 -11.36 12.68 0.96
CA PRO A 163 -10.31 12.95 1.93
C PRO A 163 -9.32 11.78 2.03
N CYS A 164 -8.03 12.08 1.91
CA CYS A 164 -6.95 11.15 2.21
C CYS A 164 -5.80 11.88 2.90
N VAL A 165 -5.79 11.82 4.24
CA VAL A 165 -4.78 12.49 5.06
C VAL A 165 -4.09 11.47 5.95
N THR A 166 -2.76 11.52 6.05
CA THR A 166 -1.98 10.73 7.01
C THR A 166 -1.39 11.63 8.08
N ASN A 167 -1.20 11.08 9.29
CA ASN A 167 -0.47 11.75 10.36
C ASN A 167 1.04 11.48 10.29
N LYS A 168 1.47 10.55 9.42
CA LYS A 168 2.88 10.22 9.19
C LYS A 168 3.36 11.02 7.99
N ASN A 169 3.82 12.24 8.28
CA ASN A 169 4.35 13.13 7.26
C ASN A 169 5.67 12.57 6.72
N GLU A 170 5.85 12.66 5.40
CA GLU A 170 7.11 12.35 4.74
C GLU A 170 7.79 13.68 4.40
N HIS A 171 9.00 13.87 4.93
CA HIS A 171 9.74 15.12 4.74
C HIS A 171 10.41 15.19 3.36
N ASN A 172 10.63 14.03 2.73
CA ASN A 172 11.14 13.97 1.37
C ASN A 172 10.02 13.70 0.37
N VAL A 173 9.66 14.74 -0.40
CA VAL A 173 8.65 14.64 -1.47
C VAL A 173 8.94 13.50 -2.46
N GLN A 174 10.21 13.15 -2.69
CA GLN A 174 10.58 12.10 -3.63
C GLN A 174 10.24 10.68 -3.15
N ASP A 175 9.95 10.51 -1.86
CA ASP A 175 9.58 9.23 -1.26
C ASP A 175 8.05 9.07 -1.13
N ILE A 176 7.29 10.10 -1.55
CA ILE A 176 5.82 10.08 -1.55
C ILE A 176 5.31 9.30 -2.76
N ASP A 177 4.74 8.13 -2.48
CA ASP A 177 4.01 7.30 -3.44
C ASP A 177 2.58 7.04 -2.91
N VAL A 178 1.58 7.48 -3.67
CA VAL A 178 0.16 7.34 -3.32
C VAL A 178 -0.63 6.85 -4.52
N MET A 179 -1.46 5.84 -4.31
CA MET A 179 -2.28 5.22 -5.36
C MET A 179 -3.75 5.30 -5.01
N TRP A 180 -4.54 5.83 -5.93
CA TRP A 180 -5.99 5.90 -5.81
C TRP A 180 -6.66 4.87 -6.73
N LYS A 181 -7.50 4.01 -6.14
CA LYS A 181 -8.27 3.00 -6.86
C LYS A 181 -9.76 3.15 -6.63
N TYR A 182 -10.55 2.75 -7.61
CA TYR A 182 -12.00 2.63 -7.52
C TYR A 182 -12.39 1.14 -7.57
N ASN A 183 -13.12 0.70 -6.54
CA ASN A 183 -13.51 -0.69 -6.30
C ASN A 183 -12.34 -1.69 -6.49
N ASP A 184 -11.14 -1.33 -6.02
CA ASP A 184 -9.87 -2.07 -6.12
C ASP A 184 -9.36 -2.44 -7.53
N LYS A 185 -10.06 -2.01 -8.58
CA LYS A 185 -9.80 -2.43 -9.96
C LYS A 185 -9.33 -1.29 -10.85
N GLN A 186 -10.06 -0.19 -10.81
CA GLN A 186 -9.88 0.93 -11.75
C GLN A 186 -8.91 1.95 -11.16
N ASN A 187 -7.90 2.32 -11.92
CA ASN A 187 -6.94 3.34 -11.48
C ASN A 187 -7.54 4.74 -11.62
N VAL A 188 -7.68 5.43 -10.48
CA VAL A 188 -8.29 6.75 -10.41
C VAL A 188 -7.24 7.83 -10.61
N TYR A 189 -6.12 7.72 -9.88
CA TYR A 189 -5.03 8.69 -9.90
C TYR A 189 -3.79 8.12 -9.20
N GLU A 190 -2.60 8.57 -9.59
CA GLU A 190 -1.36 8.18 -8.93
C GLU A 190 -0.46 9.39 -8.66
N ILE A 191 0.22 9.35 -7.53
CA ILE A 191 1.32 10.24 -7.17
C ILE A 191 2.55 9.36 -7.03
N ILE A 192 3.56 9.61 -7.86
CA ILE A 192 4.81 8.84 -7.90
C ILE A 192 5.95 9.82 -7.62
N LYS A 193 6.73 9.55 -6.57
CA LYS A 193 7.82 10.45 -6.12
C LYS A 193 7.37 11.91 -5.96
N GLY A 194 6.19 12.08 -5.37
CA GLY A 194 5.56 13.39 -5.13
C GLY A 194 5.08 14.13 -6.38
N LYS A 195 5.10 13.48 -7.56
CA LYS A 195 4.60 14.05 -8.80
C LYS A 195 3.36 13.31 -9.28
N SER A 196 2.43 14.07 -9.82
CA SER A 196 1.22 13.55 -10.44
C SER A 196 1.53 12.68 -11.65
N SER A 197 0.99 11.47 -11.69
CA SER A 197 1.11 10.51 -12.80
C SER A 197 -0.28 10.15 -13.32
N VAL A 198 -0.51 10.41 -14.60
CA VAL A 198 -1.77 10.12 -15.30
C VAL A 198 -1.63 9.02 -16.35
N LYS A 199 -0.48 8.34 -16.38
CA LYS A 199 -0.13 7.36 -17.44
C LYS A 199 -1.15 6.22 -17.52
N ASP A 200 -1.48 5.65 -16.37
CA ASP A 200 -2.36 4.49 -16.25
C ASP A 200 -3.75 4.89 -15.73
N GLN A 201 -4.11 6.18 -15.82
CA GLN A 201 -5.38 6.71 -15.34
C GLN A 201 -6.54 6.29 -16.25
N GLU A 202 -7.63 5.80 -15.64
CA GLU A 202 -8.85 5.43 -16.35
C GLU A 202 -9.52 6.62 -17.04
N GLN A 203 -10.04 6.38 -18.25
CA GLN A 203 -10.54 7.44 -19.14
C GLN A 203 -11.66 8.27 -18.49
N LYS A 204 -12.50 7.66 -17.64
CA LYS A 204 -13.64 8.32 -16.99
C LYS A 204 -13.24 9.37 -15.94
N TYR A 205 -11.98 9.39 -15.49
CA TYR A 205 -11.48 10.32 -14.48
C TYR A 205 -10.56 11.42 -15.06
N LYS A 206 -10.16 11.29 -16.33
CA LYS A 206 -9.31 12.29 -16.98
C LYS A 206 -10.00 13.65 -17.01
N ASN A 207 -9.23 14.71 -16.73
CA ASN A 207 -9.69 16.10 -16.65
C ASN A 207 -10.79 16.37 -15.63
N ARG A 208 -11.04 15.45 -14.70
CA ARG A 208 -12.03 15.57 -13.63
C ARG A 208 -11.42 15.55 -12.23
N ILE A 209 -10.11 15.38 -12.12
CA ILE A 209 -9.41 15.29 -10.84
C ILE A 209 -8.53 16.51 -10.66
N ASP A 210 -8.75 17.22 -9.56
CA ASP A 210 -7.81 18.20 -9.04
C ASP A 210 -7.12 17.64 -7.79
N THR A 211 -5.85 18.00 -7.63
CA THR A 211 -5.00 17.61 -6.49
C THR A 211 -4.38 18.84 -5.85
N PHE A 212 -3.75 18.66 -4.68
CA PHE A 212 -3.16 19.75 -3.90
C PHE A 212 -1.66 19.47 -3.65
N PRO A 213 -0.79 19.62 -4.66
CA PRO A 213 0.63 19.29 -4.53
C PRO A 213 1.34 20.03 -3.39
N GLU A 214 0.92 21.25 -3.07
CA GLU A 214 1.46 22.08 -1.98
C GLU A 214 1.21 21.47 -0.59
N GLU A 215 0.28 20.52 -0.49
CA GLU A 215 -0.14 19.88 0.75
C GLU A 215 0.44 18.45 0.91
N PHE A 216 1.18 17.94 -0.09
CA PHE A 216 1.75 16.59 -0.07
C PHE A 216 2.78 16.40 1.05
N GLU A 217 3.64 17.40 1.28
CA GLU A 217 4.62 17.41 2.38
C GLU A 217 3.95 17.39 3.77
N LYS A 218 2.71 17.86 3.86
CA LYS A 218 1.90 17.87 5.08
C LYS A 218 1.07 16.59 5.25
N GLY A 219 1.24 15.61 4.36
CA GLY A 219 0.54 14.32 4.41
C GLY A 219 -0.90 14.37 3.91
N ASN A 220 -1.30 15.39 3.15
CA ASN A 220 -2.64 15.49 2.58
C ASN A 220 -2.63 15.17 1.08
N PHE A 221 -3.22 14.03 0.74
CA PHE A 221 -3.30 13.47 -0.61
C PHE A 221 -4.75 13.40 -1.10
N SER A 222 -5.61 14.28 -0.57
CA SER A 222 -7.03 14.35 -0.94
C SER A 222 -7.20 14.72 -2.42
N LEU A 223 -8.23 14.17 -3.05
CA LEU A 223 -8.57 14.47 -4.45
C LEU A 223 -9.90 15.20 -4.52
N LYS A 224 -10.00 16.18 -5.39
CA LYS A 224 -11.29 16.77 -5.75
C LYS A 224 -11.77 16.15 -7.07
N LEU A 225 -12.90 15.46 -7.03
CA LEU A 225 -13.53 14.86 -8.21
C LEU A 225 -14.65 15.79 -8.71
N ASN A 226 -14.51 16.26 -9.94
CA ASN A 226 -15.39 17.23 -10.59
C ASN A 226 -16.43 16.57 -11.51
N SER A 227 -17.52 17.31 -11.76
CA SER A 227 -18.59 16.94 -12.69
C SER A 227 -19.16 15.56 -12.39
N LEU A 228 -19.63 15.36 -11.15
CA LEU A 228 -20.09 14.07 -10.65
C LEU A 228 -21.26 13.49 -11.45
N THR A 229 -21.24 12.17 -11.59
CA THR A 229 -22.27 11.38 -12.25
C THR A 229 -22.71 10.24 -11.34
N HIS A 230 -23.90 9.66 -11.57
CA HIS A 230 -24.36 8.52 -10.79
C HIS A 230 -23.41 7.30 -10.86
N SER A 231 -22.66 7.15 -11.95
CA SER A 231 -21.65 6.08 -12.11
C SER A 231 -20.38 6.26 -11.28
N ASP A 232 -20.18 7.43 -10.68
CA ASP A 232 -19.04 7.67 -9.79
C ASP A 232 -19.31 7.18 -8.36
N ALA A 233 -20.56 6.85 -8.02
CA ALA A 233 -20.92 6.30 -6.71
C ALA A 233 -20.26 4.93 -6.51
N GLY A 234 -19.58 4.74 -5.38
CA GLY A 234 -18.87 3.50 -5.08
C GLY A 234 -17.77 3.70 -4.06
N GLU A 235 -16.81 2.78 -4.04
CA GLU A 235 -15.76 2.75 -3.02
C GLU A 235 -14.40 3.13 -3.62
N TYR A 236 -13.81 4.19 -3.08
CA TYR A 236 -12.50 4.71 -3.45
C TYR A 236 -11.48 4.33 -2.39
N HIS A 237 -10.29 3.94 -2.82
CA HIS A 237 -9.21 3.50 -1.95
C HIS A 237 -7.98 4.34 -2.22
N CYS A 238 -7.47 4.98 -1.17
CA CYS A 238 -6.21 5.71 -1.19
C CYS A 238 -5.18 4.89 -0.43
N PHE A 239 -4.18 4.39 -1.13
CA PHE A 239 -3.07 3.63 -0.56
C PHE A 239 -1.84 4.53 -0.47
N ILE A 240 -1.39 4.78 0.76
CA ILE A 240 -0.22 5.63 1.06
C ILE A 240 0.95 4.69 1.39
N LYS A 241 1.92 4.62 0.49
CA LYS A 241 2.95 3.56 0.53
C LYS A 241 3.93 3.74 1.68
N HIS A 242 4.41 4.97 1.92
CA HIS A 242 5.41 5.25 2.95
C HIS A 242 4.88 5.03 4.38
N SER A 243 3.59 5.29 4.61
CA SER A 243 2.97 5.10 5.93
C SER A 243 2.32 3.73 6.11
N HIS A 244 2.22 2.94 5.03
CA HIS A 244 1.44 1.70 4.95
C HIS A 244 -0.01 1.88 5.40
N GLU A 245 -0.62 3.02 5.05
CA GLU A 245 -1.99 3.35 5.42
C GLU A 245 -2.92 3.21 4.22
N THR A 246 -4.14 2.73 4.47
CA THR A 246 -5.20 2.64 3.45
C THR A 246 -6.41 3.41 3.94
N VAL A 247 -6.89 4.34 3.12
CA VAL A 247 -8.11 5.10 3.39
C VAL A 247 -9.16 4.65 2.39
N THR A 248 -10.27 4.13 2.88
CA THR A 248 -11.43 3.75 2.08
C THR A 248 -12.52 4.79 2.22
N ILE A 249 -12.92 5.39 1.10
CA ILE A 249 -13.93 6.43 0.99
C ILE A 249 -15.13 5.86 0.23
N LYS A 250 -16.29 5.76 0.88
CA LYS A 250 -17.54 5.42 0.21
C LYS A 250 -18.22 6.69 -0.29
N LEU A 251 -18.31 6.86 -1.61
CA LEU A 251 -18.95 8.01 -2.25
C LEU A 251 -20.42 7.70 -2.55
N HIS A 252 -21.32 8.50 -1.96
CA HIS A 252 -22.74 8.50 -2.28
C HIS A 252 -23.07 9.70 -3.19
N ILE A 253 -23.76 9.43 -4.29
CA ILE A 253 -24.22 10.48 -5.22
C ILE A 253 -25.70 10.75 -4.98
N ILE A 254 -26.00 11.96 -4.53
CA ILE A 254 -27.34 12.47 -4.35
C ILE A 254 -27.79 13.03 -5.69
N GLY A 255 -28.77 12.37 -6.31
CA GLY A 255 -29.41 12.90 -7.51
C GLY A 255 -30.20 14.15 -7.17
N CYS A 256 -30.12 15.17 -8.02
CA CYS A 256 -31.08 16.27 -8.01
C CYS A 256 -32.43 15.77 -8.55
N LEU A 257 -33.09 14.90 -7.79
CA LEU A 257 -34.55 14.83 -7.82
C LEU A 257 -34.99 16.14 -7.17
N SER A 258 -35.61 17.02 -7.96
CA SER A 258 -36.48 18.09 -7.46
C SER A 258 -37.07 17.64 -6.14
N THR A 259 -36.86 18.43 -5.10
CA THR A 259 -37.53 18.32 -3.81
C THR A 259 -38.97 17.85 -4.01
N TYR A 260 -39.24 16.56 -3.86
CA TYR A 260 -40.55 16.11 -3.43
C TYR A 260 -40.59 16.45 -1.95
N LEU A 261 -40.74 17.74 -1.67
CA LEU A 261 -41.58 18.17 -0.57
C LEU A 261 -42.93 17.49 -0.84
N THR A 262 -43.14 16.30 -0.27
CA THR A 262 -44.51 15.84 -0.11
C THR A 262 -45.15 16.82 0.87
N PRO A 263 -46.26 17.48 0.53
CA PRO A 263 -46.96 18.39 1.44
C PRO A 263 -47.62 17.70 2.65
N TRP A 264 -47.20 16.48 3.00
CA TRP A 264 -47.82 15.64 4.03
C TRP A 264 -47.01 15.56 5.33
N SER A 265 -45.70 15.83 5.31
CA SER A 265 -44.87 15.73 6.52
C SER A 265 -44.97 16.95 7.44
N ILE A 266 -45.54 18.07 7.00
CA ILE A 266 -45.72 19.27 7.84
C ILE A 266 -47.08 19.25 8.58
N LYS A 267 -48.04 18.41 8.16
CA LYS A 267 -49.34 18.33 8.85
C LYS A 267 -49.28 17.61 10.19
N TYR A 268 -48.39 16.63 10.36
CA TYR A 268 -48.31 15.84 11.60
C TYR A 268 -47.66 16.59 12.76
N GLU A 269 -46.70 17.48 12.49
CA GLU A 269 -46.12 18.38 13.50
C GLU A 269 -47.16 19.44 13.98
N LEU A 270 -47.96 20.01 13.08
CA LEU A 270 -49.04 20.94 13.44
C LEU A 270 -50.24 20.26 14.14
N LEU A 271 -50.57 19.01 13.77
CA LEU A 271 -51.60 18.22 14.46
C LEU A 271 -51.17 17.79 15.87
N MET A 272 -49.88 17.50 16.08
CA MET A 272 -49.35 17.23 17.42
C MET A 272 -49.29 18.51 18.26
N ALA A 273 -48.95 19.67 17.67
CA ALA A 273 -49.02 20.96 18.37
C ALA A 273 -50.46 21.34 18.80
N LEU A 274 -51.47 21.01 18.00
CA LEU A 274 -52.89 21.25 18.36
C LEU A 274 -53.44 20.24 19.38
N MET A 275 -52.89 19.03 19.46
CA MET A 275 -53.26 18.06 20.51
C MET A 275 -52.64 18.38 21.88
N PHE A 276 -51.56 19.15 21.94
CA PHE A 276 -50.96 19.59 23.22
C PHE A 276 -51.46 20.94 23.74
N CYS A 277 -52.19 21.73 22.94
CA CYS A 277 -52.86 22.97 23.40
C CYS A 277 -54.31 22.77 23.87
N GLY A 278 -54.84 21.54 23.85
CA GLY A 278 -56.27 21.26 24.07
C GLY A 278 -56.66 20.63 25.41
N VAL A 279 -55.78 20.56 26.40
CA VAL A 279 -56.13 20.11 27.77
C VAL A 279 -55.47 21.05 28.77
N PHE A 280 -56.16 22.13 29.11
CA PHE A 280 -56.24 22.78 30.42
C PHE A 280 -57.04 24.09 30.24
N ILE A 281 -58.36 23.96 30.39
CA ILE A 281 -59.37 24.88 30.98
C ILE A 281 -60.75 24.43 30.50
#